data_AF-A0A9P4WTB8-F1
#
_entry.id   AF-A0A9P4WTB8-F1
#
_cell.length_a   1.000
_cell.length_b   1.000
_cell.length_c   1.000
_cell.angle_alpha   90.00
_cell.angle_beta   90.00
_cell.angle_gamma   90.00
#
_symmetry.space_group_name_H-M   'P 1'
#
loop_
_entity.id
_entity.type
_entity.pdbx_description
1 polymer ?
#
loop_
_entity_poly.entity_id
_entity_poly.type
_entity_poly.pdbx_seq_one_letter_code
_entity_poly.pdbx_strand_id
1 'polypeptide(L)'
;MLVPFGNERMAAALRHLDTLVTSTPPDIAIVIFLQVMTPSDLDIITSSAWIQKRFNITNIDGSSWLSPYYGTVTLINTRLIILSVFRVPFFSKFDRDGLFIDVKLVTSIPAVSPGDSSKVLRLCNVHLESLVADPPVRPHQLSAAAAHLHDPEVACALLVGDLNAI
;
A
#
# COMPACT_ATOMS: atom_id res chain seq x y z
N MET A 1 21.18 11.51 -0.43
CA MET A 1 20.76 10.10 -0.59
C MET A 1 21.81 9.22 0.09
N LEU A 2 21.43 8.40 1.07
CA LEU A 2 22.39 7.69 1.95
C LEU A 2 23.09 6.49 1.29
N VAL A 3 22.61 6.00 0.13
CA VAL A 3 23.21 4.87 -0.60
C VAL A 3 23.22 5.17 -2.11
N PRO A 4 24.37 5.11 -2.82
CA PRO A 4 24.52 5.53 -4.23
C PRO A 4 23.78 4.61 -5.21
N PHE A 5 23.46 5.06 -6.43
CA PHE A 5 22.76 4.26 -7.47
C PHE A 5 21.30 3.90 -7.13
N GLY A 6 20.52 4.89 -6.68
CA GLY A 6 19.10 4.70 -6.34
C GLY A 6 18.27 4.14 -7.50
N ASN A 7 18.38 4.78 -8.67
CA ASN A 7 17.58 4.43 -9.84
C ASN A 7 17.90 3.02 -10.35
N GLU A 8 19.18 2.65 -10.38
CA GLU A 8 19.63 1.32 -10.83
C GLU A 8 19.16 0.22 -9.88
N ARG A 9 19.18 0.48 -8.56
CA ARG A 9 18.62 -0.44 -7.58
C ARG A 9 17.12 -0.61 -7.78
N MET A 10 16.39 0.48 -7.96
CA MET A 10 14.95 0.42 -8.16
C MET A 10 14.59 -0.34 -9.44
N ALA A 11 15.28 -0.06 -10.54
CA ALA A 11 15.11 -0.78 -11.80
C ALA A 11 15.44 -2.28 -11.66
N ALA A 12 16.50 -2.63 -10.91
CA ALA A 12 16.83 -4.03 -10.63
C ALA A 12 15.74 -4.72 -9.78
N ALA A 13 15.23 -4.04 -8.75
CA ALA A 13 14.14 -4.55 -7.91
C ALA A 13 12.86 -4.77 -8.74
N LEU A 14 12.48 -3.83 -9.59
CA LEU A 14 11.29 -3.98 -10.45
C LEU A 14 11.44 -5.12 -11.45
N ARG A 15 12.63 -5.35 -12.02
CA ARG A 15 12.87 -6.53 -12.90
C ARG A 15 12.70 -7.85 -12.15
N HIS A 16 13.15 -7.89 -10.90
CA HIS A 16 12.95 -9.07 -10.07
C HIS A 16 11.46 -9.29 -9.76
N LEU A 17 10.74 -8.23 -9.38
CA LEU A 17 9.29 -8.29 -9.15
C LEU A 17 8.52 -8.74 -10.40
N ASP A 18 8.88 -8.29 -11.60
CA ASP A 18 8.25 -8.74 -12.84
C ASP A 18 8.42 -10.25 -13.07
N THR A 19 9.58 -10.80 -12.70
CA THR A 19 9.83 -12.24 -12.76
C THR A 19 8.88 -13.00 -11.82
N LEU A 20 8.71 -12.53 -10.58
CA LEU A 20 7.80 -13.12 -9.61
C LEU A 20 6.34 -13.03 -10.08
N VAL A 21 5.93 -11.86 -10.56
CA VAL A 21 4.57 -11.60 -11.08
C VAL A 21 4.27 -12.50 -12.28
N THR A 22 5.22 -12.63 -13.21
CA THR A 22 5.05 -13.46 -14.41
C THR A 22 5.06 -14.96 -14.08
N SER A 23 5.78 -15.38 -13.03
CA SER A 23 5.79 -16.77 -12.56
C SER A 23 4.54 -17.17 -11.74
N THR A 24 3.75 -16.19 -11.29
CA THR A 24 2.52 -16.44 -10.53
C THR A 24 1.41 -16.89 -11.47
N PRO A 25 0.61 -17.92 -11.12
CA PRO A 25 -0.55 -18.34 -11.92
C PRO A 25 -1.46 -17.16 -12.31
N PRO A 26 -1.91 -17.10 -13.58
CA PRO A 26 -2.60 -15.93 -14.13
C PRO A 26 -3.97 -15.67 -13.49
N ASP A 27 -4.58 -16.65 -12.84
CA ASP A 27 -5.84 -16.55 -12.10
C ASP A 27 -5.66 -15.81 -10.76
N ILE A 28 -4.46 -15.83 -10.16
CA ILE A 28 -4.17 -15.19 -8.88
C ILE A 28 -3.93 -13.68 -9.07
N ALA A 29 -4.72 -12.85 -8.39
CA ALA A 29 -4.49 -11.41 -8.34
C ALA A 29 -3.37 -11.06 -7.36
N ILE A 30 -2.53 -10.10 -7.73
CA ILE A 30 -1.34 -9.70 -6.97
C ILE A 30 -1.49 -8.25 -6.50
N VAL A 31 -1.10 -7.98 -5.25
CA VAL A 31 -0.95 -6.64 -4.72
C VAL A 31 0.47 -6.50 -4.17
N ILE A 32 1.16 -5.42 -4.53
CA ILE A 32 2.55 -5.15 -4.12
C ILE A 32 2.57 -3.90 -3.25
N PHE A 33 3.15 -4.03 -2.06
CA PHE A 33 3.29 -2.96 -1.09
C PHE A 33 4.75 -2.49 -1.06
N LEU A 34 4.98 -1.21 -1.38
CA LEU A 34 6.30 -0.60 -1.39
C LEU A 34 6.38 0.51 -0.33
N GLN A 35 7.50 0.56 0.39
CA GLN A 35 7.80 1.57 1.40
C GLN A 35 9.09 2.31 1.02
N VAL A 36 9.24 3.56 1.48
CA VAL A 36 10.43 4.40 1.22
C VAL A 36 10.67 4.64 -0.28
N MET A 37 9.59 4.80 -1.04
CA MET A 37 9.70 5.22 -2.43
C MET A 37 10.04 6.71 -2.47
N THR A 38 10.97 7.10 -3.32
CA THR A 38 11.34 8.50 -3.58
C THR A 38 10.63 9.03 -4.83
N PRO A 39 10.67 10.34 -5.12
CA PRO A 39 10.12 10.88 -6.37
C PRO A 39 10.71 10.23 -7.62
N SER A 40 12.02 9.97 -7.66
CA SER A 40 12.65 9.25 -8.79
C SER A 40 12.21 7.80 -8.90
N ASP A 41 11.88 7.15 -7.77
CA ASP A 41 11.33 5.78 -7.82
C ASP A 41 9.93 5.78 -8.42
N LEU A 42 9.11 6.81 -8.16
CA LEU A 42 7.81 6.96 -8.80
C LEU A 42 7.93 7.15 -10.31
N ASP A 43 8.89 7.94 -10.79
CA ASP A 43 9.14 8.09 -12.23
C ASP A 43 9.44 6.72 -12.87
N ILE A 44 10.25 5.89 -12.21
CA ILE A 44 10.61 4.55 -12.70
C ILE A 44 9.41 3.58 -12.62
N ILE A 45 8.64 3.59 -11.52
CA ILE A 45 7.45 2.75 -11.34
C ILE A 45 6.41 3.09 -12.41
N THR A 46 6.08 4.38 -12.53
CA THR A 46 4.99 4.85 -13.40
C THR A 46 5.35 4.76 -14.88
N SER A 47 6.63 4.80 -15.26
CA SER A 47 7.08 4.59 -16.65
C SER A 47 7.30 3.12 -17.03
N SER A 48 7.23 2.19 -16.07
CA SER A 48 7.42 0.77 -16.34
C SER A 48 6.22 0.16 -17.09
N ALA A 49 6.46 -0.29 -18.33
CA ALA A 49 5.41 -0.83 -19.20
C ALA A 49 4.68 -2.05 -18.62
N TRP A 50 5.40 -2.95 -17.92
CA TRP A 50 4.78 -4.14 -17.33
C TRP A 50 3.89 -3.78 -16.14
N ILE A 51 4.25 -2.71 -15.40
CA ILE A 51 3.44 -2.19 -14.29
C ILE A 51 2.17 -1.55 -14.86
N GLN A 52 2.31 -0.60 -15.80
CA GLN A 52 1.16 0.06 -16.45
C GLN A 52 0.15 -0.94 -17.04
N LYS A 53 0.64 -2.05 -17.59
CA LYS A 53 -0.21 -3.09 -18.19
C LYS A 53 -1.00 -3.90 -17.15
N ARG A 54 -0.47 -4.08 -15.93
CA ARG A 54 -0.98 -5.07 -14.97
C ARG A 54 -1.50 -4.48 -13.66
N PHE A 55 -1.13 -3.25 -13.32
CA PHE A 55 -1.41 -2.66 -12.02
C PHE A 55 -1.98 -1.24 -12.12
N ASN A 56 -2.97 -0.96 -11.28
CA ASN A 56 -3.30 0.38 -10.82
C ASN A 56 -2.25 0.82 -9.79
N ILE A 57 -1.85 2.09 -9.82
CA ILE A 57 -0.81 2.66 -8.95
C ILE A 57 -1.47 3.70 -8.05
N THR A 58 -1.30 3.61 -6.72
CA THR A 58 -1.93 4.57 -5.78
C THR A 58 -1.38 5.99 -5.88
N ASN A 59 -0.17 6.14 -6.42
CA ASN A 59 0.59 7.37 -6.44
C ASN A 59 1.26 7.54 -7.81
N ILE A 60 0.87 8.58 -8.54
CA ILE A 60 1.55 8.98 -9.78
C ILE A 60 2.75 9.87 -9.44
N ASP A 61 2.62 10.68 -8.39
CA ASP A 61 3.67 11.53 -7.83
C ASP A 61 3.63 11.50 -6.28
N GLY A 62 4.57 12.23 -5.66
CA GLY A 62 4.71 12.33 -4.21
C GLY A 62 3.80 13.36 -3.54
N SER A 63 2.87 14.02 -4.26
CA SER A 63 2.09 15.16 -3.74
C SER A 63 1.16 14.79 -2.58
N SER A 64 0.76 13.53 -2.46
CA SER A 64 -0.08 13.03 -1.37
C SER A 64 0.70 12.48 -0.19
N TRP A 65 2.03 12.45 -0.26
CA TRP A 65 2.86 12.05 0.87
C TRP A 65 2.99 13.18 1.89
N LEU A 66 3.03 12.83 3.17
CA LEU A 66 3.30 13.80 4.23
C LEU A 66 4.76 14.28 4.20
N SER A 67 5.69 13.38 3.83
CA SER A 67 7.09 13.75 3.62
C SER A 67 7.32 14.18 2.17
N PRO A 68 8.09 15.26 1.91
CA PRO A 68 8.46 15.64 0.55
C PRO A 68 9.54 14.73 -0.05
N TYR A 69 10.11 13.81 0.74
CA TYR A 69 11.28 13.02 0.35
C TYR A 69 10.95 11.58 0.00
N TYR A 70 9.96 10.99 0.66
CA TYR A 70 9.61 9.59 0.46
C TYR A 70 8.18 9.27 0.91
N GLY A 71 7.67 8.12 0.48
CA GLY A 71 6.41 7.61 1.01
C GLY A 71 6.14 6.16 0.65
N THR A 72 4.89 5.75 0.88
CA THR A 72 4.37 4.42 0.55
C THR A 72 3.66 4.45 -0.80
N VAL A 73 3.74 3.35 -1.53
CA VAL A 73 3.05 3.13 -2.81
C VAL A 73 2.52 1.71 -2.84
N THR A 74 1.31 1.52 -3.35
CA THR A 74 0.75 0.19 -3.55
C THR A 74 0.44 -0.01 -5.03
N LEU A 75 0.83 -1.15 -5.58
CA LEU A 75 0.48 -1.60 -6.94
C LEU A 75 -0.63 -2.66 -6.81
N ILE A 76 -1.79 -2.40 -7.39
CA ILE A 76 -2.97 -3.26 -7.27
C ILE A 76 -3.30 -3.86 -8.63
N ASN A 77 -3.39 -5.18 -8.75
CA ASN A 77 -3.74 -5.84 -10.02
C ASN A 77 -5.00 -5.20 -10.63
N THR A 78 -4.97 -4.88 -11.93
CA THR A 78 -6.07 -4.17 -12.61
C THR A 78 -7.40 -4.94 -12.64
N ARG A 79 -7.39 -6.25 -12.35
CA ARG A 79 -8.61 -7.06 -12.19
C ARG A 79 -9.36 -6.78 -10.89
N LEU A 80 -8.70 -6.17 -9.90
CA LEU A 80 -9.32 -5.81 -8.63
C LEU A 80 -9.99 -4.45 -8.75
N ILE A 81 -11.26 -4.38 -8.34
CA ILE A 81 -12.04 -3.14 -8.36
C ILE A 81 -11.71 -2.34 -7.11
N ILE A 82 -11.01 -1.22 -7.30
CA ILE A 82 -10.71 -0.26 -6.23
C ILE A 82 -11.92 0.66 -6.04
N LEU A 83 -12.40 0.78 -4.81
CA LEU A 83 -13.50 1.66 -4.44
C LEU A 83 -13.01 2.97 -3.82
N SER A 84 -11.94 2.90 -3.03
CA SER A 84 -11.36 4.08 -2.37
C SER A 84 -9.86 3.90 -2.18
N VAL A 85 -9.15 5.02 -2.14
CA VAL A 85 -7.74 5.12 -1.71
C VAL A 85 -7.65 6.35 -0.82
N PHE A 86 -7.14 6.20 0.40
CA PHE A 86 -7.01 7.31 1.33
C PHE A 86 -5.80 7.13 2.26
N ARG A 87 -5.32 8.22 2.84
CA ARG A 87 -4.18 8.23 3.77
C ARG A 87 -4.62 8.73 5.13
N VAL A 88 -4.13 8.08 6.18
CA VAL A 88 -4.34 8.50 7.56
C VAL A 88 -3.00 8.88 8.16
N PRO A 89 -2.76 10.18 8.45
CA PRO A 89 -1.56 10.62 9.13
C PRO A 89 -1.43 9.99 10.51
N PHE A 90 -0.23 9.56 10.88
CA PHE A 90 0.06 9.07 12.21
C PHE A 90 0.80 10.11 13.05
N PHE A 91 0.70 9.99 14.38
CA PHE A 91 1.64 10.67 15.26
C PHE A 91 3.04 10.13 14.98
N SER A 92 3.93 10.99 14.49
CA SER A 92 5.18 10.56 13.87
C SER A 92 6.21 11.69 13.81
N LYS A 93 7.49 11.35 14.04
CA LYS A 93 8.63 12.24 13.73
C LYS A 93 9.13 12.10 12.29
N PHE A 94 8.85 10.97 11.65
CA PHE A 94 9.27 10.66 10.29
C PHE A 94 8.12 10.81 9.27
N ASP A 95 7.12 11.66 9.54
CA ASP A 95 5.98 11.89 8.63
C ASP A 95 5.28 10.59 8.15
N ARG A 96 5.09 9.63 9.05
CA ARG A 96 4.46 8.33 8.75
C ARG A 96 2.95 8.46 8.59
N ASP A 97 2.41 7.66 7.69
CA ASP A 97 0.99 7.49 7.47
C ASP A 97 0.64 6.01 7.21
N GLY A 98 -0.66 5.72 7.24
CA GLY A 98 -1.22 4.50 6.67
C GLY A 98 -1.88 4.80 5.34
N LEU A 99 -1.46 4.13 4.27
CA LEU A 99 -2.10 4.18 2.96
C LEU A 99 -3.13 3.06 2.86
N PHE A 100 -4.41 3.42 2.88
CA PHE A 100 -5.54 2.51 2.83
C PHE A 100 -6.12 2.40 1.42
N ILE A 101 -6.51 1.18 1.05
CA ILE A 101 -7.14 0.86 -0.23
C ILE A 101 -8.32 -0.07 0.03
N ASP A 102 -9.50 0.31 -0.43
CA ASP A 102 -10.67 -0.57 -0.39
C ASP A 102 -10.85 -1.27 -1.74
N VAL A 103 -10.82 -2.60 -1.69
CA VAL A 103 -11.11 -3.45 -2.84
C VAL A 103 -12.49 -4.06 -2.67
N LYS A 104 -13.32 -3.95 -3.70
CA LYS A 104 -14.67 -4.53 -3.71
C LYS A 104 -14.58 -6.05 -3.57
N LEU A 105 -15.27 -6.61 -2.57
CA LEU A 105 -15.49 -8.04 -2.50
C LEU A 105 -16.72 -8.41 -3.32
N VAL A 106 -16.59 -9.39 -4.21
CA VAL A 106 -17.73 -9.97 -4.92
C VAL A 106 -18.16 -11.18 -4.12
N THR A 107 -19.31 -11.10 -3.44
CA THR A 107 -19.92 -12.26 -2.80
C THR A 107 -20.64 -13.09 -3.85
N SER A 108 -20.37 -14.39 -3.89
CA SER A 108 -21.11 -15.36 -4.72
C SER A 108 -22.51 -15.68 -4.17
N ILE A 109 -22.85 -15.15 -2.99
CA ILE A 109 -24.16 -15.32 -2.36
C ILE A 109 -24.99 -14.05 -2.65
N PRO A 110 -26.22 -14.19 -3.18
CA PRO A 110 -27.13 -13.06 -3.36
C PRO A 110 -27.38 -12.36 -2.02
N ALA A 111 -27.38 -11.03 -2.02
CA ALA A 111 -27.70 -10.23 -0.84
C ALA A 111 -29.05 -10.71 -0.26
N VAL A 112 -29.01 -11.19 0.98
CA VAL A 112 -30.19 -11.77 1.65
C VAL A 112 -31.20 -10.66 1.99
N SER A 113 -30.76 -9.40 2.02
CA SER A 113 -31.61 -8.24 2.33
C SER A 113 -31.27 -7.03 1.42
N PRO A 114 -32.27 -6.24 0.98
CA PRO A 114 -32.03 -4.94 0.37
C PRO A 114 -31.47 -4.00 1.45
N GLY A 115 -30.18 -3.67 1.36
CA GLY A 115 -29.47 -2.86 2.34
C GLY A 115 -28.14 -3.45 2.81
N ASP A 116 -27.82 -4.68 2.40
CA ASP A 116 -26.50 -5.27 2.65
C ASP A 116 -25.47 -4.57 1.73
N SER A 117 -24.89 -3.47 2.23
CA SER A 117 -23.82 -2.76 1.55
C SER A 117 -22.69 -3.75 1.25
N SER A 118 -22.27 -3.83 -0.01
CA SER A 118 -21.13 -4.67 -0.42
C SER A 118 -19.92 -4.35 0.46
N LYS A 119 -19.58 -5.24 1.39
CA LYS A 119 -18.41 -5.07 2.24
C LYS A 119 -17.13 -5.07 1.40
N VAL A 120 -16.05 -4.54 1.98
CA VAL A 120 -14.77 -4.39 1.30
C VAL A 120 -13.66 -5.24 1.92
N LEU A 121 -12.65 -5.57 1.11
CA LEU A 121 -11.33 -5.97 1.56
C LEU A 121 -10.50 -4.69 1.71
N ARG A 122 -10.13 -4.34 2.94
CA ARG A 122 -9.32 -3.15 3.22
C ARG A 122 -7.84 -3.53 3.33
N LEU A 123 -7.01 -2.91 2.51
CA LEU A 123 -5.57 -3.07 2.55
C LEU A 123 -4.96 -1.81 3.17
N CYS A 124 -3.93 -1.96 4.00
CA CYS A 124 -3.21 -0.86 4.61
C CYS A 124 -1.70 -1.06 4.44
N ASN A 125 -1.06 -0.20 3.65
CA ASN A 125 0.39 -0.14 3.51
C ASN A 125 0.95 0.83 4.54
N VAL A 126 1.85 0.34 5.40
CA VAL A 126 2.50 1.16 6.43
C VAL A 126 4.03 1.12 6.31
N HIS A 127 4.64 2.22 6.72
CA HIS A 127 6.02 2.23 7.19
C HIS A 127 6.00 2.92 8.55
N LEU A 128 6.01 2.15 9.63
CA LEU A 128 5.86 2.70 10.98
C LEU A 128 7.15 3.40 11.44
N GLU A 129 7.04 4.09 12.58
CA GLU A 129 8.13 4.89 13.16
C GLU A 129 9.44 4.10 13.22
N SER A 130 10.47 4.65 12.59
CA SER A 130 11.81 4.06 12.60
C SER A 130 12.56 4.39 13.88
N LEU A 131 13.60 3.60 14.15
CA LEU A 131 14.44 3.74 15.35
C LEU A 131 13.66 3.56 16.65
N VAL A 132 14.39 3.42 17.76
CA VAL A 132 13.76 3.34 19.08
C VAL A 132 13.23 4.73 19.45
N ALA A 133 11.97 4.78 19.89
CA ALA A 133 11.33 5.98 20.39
C ALA A 133 11.01 5.81 21.88
N ASP A 134 11.20 6.88 22.66
CA ASP A 134 10.84 6.94 24.07
C ASP A 134 9.98 8.20 24.30
N PRO A 135 8.67 8.06 24.60
CA PRO A 135 7.94 6.80 24.73
C PRO A 135 7.74 6.07 23.38
N PRO A 136 7.42 4.75 23.37
CA PRO A 136 7.19 3.99 22.15
C PRO A 136 6.02 4.53 21.32
N VAL A 137 6.27 4.84 20.04
CA VAL A 137 5.25 5.45 19.16
C VAL A 137 4.50 4.41 18.32
N ARG A 138 5.17 3.33 17.88
CA ARG A 138 4.59 2.31 16.99
C ARG A 138 3.28 1.69 17.49
N PRO A 139 3.09 1.37 18.79
CA PRO A 139 1.81 0.86 19.28
C PRO A 139 0.65 1.83 19.06
N HIS A 140 0.90 3.15 19.21
CA HIS A 140 -0.11 4.17 18.93
C HIS A 140 -0.44 4.27 17.45
N GLN A 141 0.56 4.13 16.57
CA GLN A 141 0.34 4.12 15.13
C GLN A 141 -0.48 2.90 14.68
N LEU A 142 -0.18 1.72 15.22
CA LEU A 142 -0.98 0.51 15.00
C LEU A 142 -2.40 0.67 15.54
N SER A 143 -2.57 1.27 16.72
CA SER A 143 -3.89 1.54 17.28
C SER A 143 -4.69 2.51 16.40
N ALA A 144 -4.05 3.53 15.83
CA ALA A 144 -4.68 4.47 14.90
C ALA A 144 -5.14 3.74 13.63
N ALA A 145 -4.28 2.89 13.05
CA ALA A 145 -4.64 2.08 11.90
C ALA A 145 -5.80 1.12 12.22
N ALA A 146 -5.77 0.45 13.38
CA ALA A 146 -6.77 -0.52 13.80
C ALA A 146 -8.20 0.06 13.84
N ALA A 147 -8.36 1.34 14.19
CA ALA A 147 -9.66 2.01 14.15
C ALA A 147 -10.29 2.02 12.75
N HIS A 148 -9.46 2.13 11.70
CA HIS A 148 -9.91 2.09 10.30
C HIS A 148 -10.02 0.66 9.75
N LEU A 149 -9.22 -0.29 10.27
CA LEU A 149 -9.24 -1.69 9.83
C LEU A 149 -10.46 -2.44 10.39
N HIS A 150 -10.99 -2.02 11.54
CA HIS A 150 -12.16 -2.61 12.18
C HIS A 150 -13.48 -1.89 11.86
N ASP A 151 -13.49 -1.04 10.83
CA ASP A 151 -14.70 -0.36 10.39
C ASP A 151 -15.80 -1.38 10.00
N PRO A 152 -17.08 -1.17 10.38
CA PRO A 152 -18.17 -2.11 10.07
C PRO A 152 -18.35 -2.45 8.58
N GLU A 153 -17.97 -1.55 7.67
CA GLU A 153 -18.04 -1.77 6.22
C GLU A 153 -16.94 -2.71 5.69
N VAL A 154 -15.92 -2.99 6.51
CA VAL A 154 -14.78 -3.85 6.18
C VAL A 154 -15.10 -5.29 6.57
N ALA A 155 -15.15 -6.19 5.58
CA ALA A 155 -15.32 -7.62 5.85
C ALA A 155 -14.02 -8.28 6.30
N CYS A 156 -12.90 -7.83 5.72
CA CYS A 156 -11.57 -8.36 6.00
C CYS A 156 -10.55 -7.24 5.79
N ALA A 157 -9.52 -7.22 6.61
CA ALA A 157 -8.48 -6.21 6.57
C ALA A 157 -7.08 -6.84 6.58
N LEU A 158 -6.16 -6.26 5.82
CA LEU A 158 -4.74 -6.64 5.81
C LEU A 158 -3.90 -5.38 6.02
N LEU A 159 -3.14 -5.34 7.12
CA LEU A 159 -2.08 -4.36 7.32
C LEU A 159 -0.74 -5.01 6.97
N VAL A 160 0.01 -4.36 6.09
CA VAL A 160 1.25 -4.88 5.51
C VAL A 160 2.27 -3.75 5.44
N GLY A 161 3.54 -4.08 5.57
CA GLY A 161 4.65 -3.17 5.27
C GLY A 161 5.79 -3.30 6.27
N ASP A 162 6.56 -2.24 6.42
CA ASP A 162 7.65 -2.19 7.37
C ASP A 162 7.13 -1.69 8.72
N LEU A 163 6.90 -2.61 9.65
CA LEU A 163 6.43 -2.29 10.99
C LEU A 163 7.54 -1.76 11.89
N ASN A 164 8.82 -1.81 11.47
CA ASN A 164 9.98 -1.43 12.27
C ASN A 164 9.90 -2.00 13.71
N ALA A 165 9.50 -3.26 13.86
CA ALA A 165 9.26 -3.88 15.16
C ALA A 165 10.60 -4.14 15.88
N ILE A 166 11.02 -3.15 16.65
CA ILE A 166 12.24 -3.13 17.50
C ILE A 166 11.93 -2.61 18.90
#